data_AF-A0A353Z7R5-F1
#
_entry.id   AF-A0A353Z7R5-F1
#
_cell.length_a   1.000
_cell.length_b   1.000
_cell.length_c   1.000
_cell.angle_alpha   90.00
_cell.angle_beta   90.00
_cell.angle_gamma   90.00
#
_symmetry.space_group_name_H-M   'P 1'
#
loop_
_entity.id
_entity.type
_entity.pdbx_description
1 polymer ?
#
loop_
_entity_poly.entity_id
_entity_poly.type
_entity_poly.pdbx_seq_one_letter_code
_entity_poly.pdbx_strand_id
1 'polypeptide(L)'
;MFIPVAPGFTLGPVIFDDAVDDTELFNHSCDPNVGVVGQIVLVARRPIGVGEELTFDYDTVETADTPFECRCGARECRRIIDGSSWKNPAFRQAHAGYLSWNVQEAIRRAERGEN
;
A
#
# COMPACT_ATOMS: atom_id res chain seq x y z
N MET A 1 2.02 7.20 9.71
CA MET A 1 1.31 6.64 8.55
C MET A 1 -0.08 6.28 9.03
N PHE A 2 -1.12 6.61 8.28
CA PHE A 2 -2.49 6.21 8.59
C PHE A 2 -2.91 5.13 7.62
N ILE A 3 -3.45 4.01 8.09
CA ILE A 3 -3.90 2.92 7.22
C ILE A 3 -5.40 3.08 6.96
N PRO A 4 -5.86 3.30 5.73
CA PRO A 4 -7.28 3.36 5.42
C PRO A 4 -7.95 2.01 5.67
N VAL A 5 -9.02 2.04 6.47
CA VAL A 5 -9.83 0.84 6.77
C VAL A 5 -11.22 0.92 6.15
N ALA A 6 -11.68 2.11 5.79
CA ALA A 6 -12.91 2.36 5.03
C ALA A 6 -12.89 3.81 4.48
N PRO A 7 -13.78 4.17 3.53
CA PRO A 7 -13.88 5.56 3.06
C PRO A 7 -14.12 6.54 4.21
N GLY A 8 -13.18 7.47 4.39
CA GLY A 8 -13.22 8.46 5.48
C GLY A 8 -12.76 7.93 6.85
N PHE A 9 -12.27 6.70 6.94
CA PHE A 9 -11.80 6.10 8.20
C PHE A 9 -10.40 5.53 8.05
N THR A 10 -9.53 5.88 9.01
CA THR A 10 -8.15 5.39 9.06
C THR A 10 -7.82 4.86 10.45
N LEU A 11 -6.90 3.89 10.50
CA LEU A 11 -6.23 3.44 11.71
C LEU A 11 -4.89 4.15 11.83
N GLY A 12 -4.61 4.71 13.00
CA GLY A 12 -3.35 5.37 13.31
C GLY A 12 -3.23 5.68 14.79
N PRO A 13 -2.07 6.19 15.23
CA PRO A 13 -1.84 6.52 16.63
C PRO A 13 -2.80 7.63 17.10
N VAL A 14 -3.29 7.48 18.34
CA VAL A 14 -4.13 8.50 19.01
C VAL A 14 -3.26 9.62 19.61
N ILE A 15 -1.98 9.33 19.86
CA ILE A 15 -0.99 10.25 20.43
C ILE A 15 0.11 10.43 19.38
N PHE A 16 0.30 11.67 18.95
CA PHE A 16 1.44 12.09 18.12
C PHE A 16 2.54 12.57 19.06
N ASP A 17 3.26 11.64 19.69
CA ASP A 17 4.56 12.00 20.25
C ASP A 17 5.63 11.84 19.16
N ASP A 18 6.77 12.51 19.31
CA ASP A 18 7.85 12.49 18.32
C ASP A 18 8.55 11.11 18.19
N ALA A 19 8.05 10.06 18.87
CA ALA A 19 8.51 8.70 18.63
C ALA A 19 7.80 8.17 17.39
N VAL A 20 8.60 8.02 16.32
CA VAL A 20 8.21 7.41 15.05
C VAL A 20 7.44 6.11 15.33
N ASP A 21 6.15 6.08 14.98
CA ASP A 21 5.33 4.87 15.08
C ASP A 21 5.91 3.80 14.13
N ASP A 22 5.90 2.52 14.51
CA ASP A 22 6.50 1.44 13.69
C ASP A 22 5.87 1.37 12.29
N THR A 23 4.63 1.85 12.14
CA THR A 23 3.94 1.96 10.84
C THR A 23 4.53 3.05 9.94
N GLU A 24 5.33 3.98 10.48
CA GLU A 24 6.04 5.04 9.76
C GLU A 24 7.41 4.61 9.23
N LEU A 25 7.85 3.39 9.56
CA LEU A 25 9.18 2.89 9.21
C LEU A 25 9.22 2.10 7.89
N PHE A 26 8.06 1.79 7.30
CA PHE A 26 8.01 1.05 6.04
C PHE A 26 7.88 1.99 4.86
N ASN A 27 8.92 2.04 4.02
CA ASN A 27 8.90 2.84 2.81
C ASN A 27 8.15 2.17 1.66
N HIS A 28 7.78 3.01 0.70
CA HIS A 28 7.21 2.59 -0.57
C HIS A 28 8.27 1.96 -1.49
N SER A 29 7.93 0.84 -2.14
CA SER A 29 8.59 0.38 -3.37
C SER A 29 7.57 -0.06 -4.42
N CYS A 30 7.84 0.25 -5.70
CA CYS A 30 7.08 -0.29 -6.83
C CYS A 30 7.42 -1.75 -7.13
N ASP A 31 8.51 -2.27 -6.57
CA ASP A 31 8.88 -3.69 -6.57
C ASP A 31 9.18 -4.12 -5.12
N PRO A 32 8.14 -4.28 -4.27
CA PRO A 32 8.32 -4.48 -2.84
C PRO A 32 8.63 -5.93 -2.48
N ASN A 33 9.28 -6.14 -1.33
CA ASN A 33 9.61 -7.46 -0.80
C ASN A 33 8.60 -7.97 0.25
N VAL A 34 7.74 -7.10 0.77
CA VAL A 34 6.59 -7.47 1.61
C VAL A 34 5.27 -7.06 0.95
N GLY A 35 4.17 -7.68 1.36
CA GLY A 35 2.82 -7.39 0.89
C GLY A 35 1.81 -7.41 2.03
N VAL A 36 0.70 -6.68 1.87
CA VAL A 36 -0.35 -6.60 2.88
C VAL A 36 -1.33 -7.77 2.75
N VAL A 37 -1.65 -8.43 3.86
CA VAL A 37 -2.72 -9.44 3.95
C VAL A 37 -3.80 -8.94 4.89
N GLY A 38 -5.05 -9.02 4.44
CA GLY A 38 -6.19 -8.49 5.19
C GLY A 38 -6.19 -6.97 5.19
N GLN A 39 -5.85 -6.34 6.31
CA GLN A 39 -5.84 -4.87 6.44
C GLN A 39 -4.54 -4.28 6.93
N ILE A 40 -3.88 -4.94 7.86
CA ILE A 40 -2.77 -4.34 8.62
C ILE A 40 -1.57 -5.29 8.78
N VAL A 41 -1.61 -6.48 8.18
CA VAL A 41 -0.56 -7.49 8.34
C VAL A 41 0.37 -7.44 7.13
N LEU A 42 1.67 -7.22 7.36
CA LEU A 42 2.70 -7.35 6.33
C LEU A 42 3.30 -8.76 6.36
N VAL A 43 3.43 -9.38 5.20
CA VAL A 43 4.06 -10.69 5.02
C VAL A 43 5.12 -10.63 3.93
N ALA A 44 6.16 -11.46 4.05
CA ALA A 44 7.18 -11.56 3.02
C ALA A 44 6.61 -12.14 1.72
N ARG A 45 6.90 -11.51 0.57
CA ARG A 45 6.52 -12.00 -0.78
C ARG A 45 7.55 -12.98 -1.35
N ARG A 46 8.75 -12.96 -0.79
CA ARG A 46 9.92 -13.78 -1.16
C ARG A 46 10.86 -13.89 0.04
N PRO A 47 11.88 -14.76 0.01
CA PRO A 47 12.99 -14.68 0.97
C PRO A 47 13.62 -13.27 0.97
N ILE A 48 13.91 -12.76 2.16
CA ILE A 48 14.46 -11.42 2.39
C ILE A 48 15.84 -11.56 3.02
N GLY A 49 16.82 -10.87 2.45
CA GLY A 49 18.20 -10.90 2.94
C GLY A 49 18.38 -10.13 4.26
N VAL A 50 19.40 -10.49 5.05
CA VAL A 50 19.77 -9.71 6.23
C VAL A 50 20.21 -8.31 5.80
N GLY A 51 19.62 -7.27 6.41
CA GLY A 51 19.91 -5.87 6.11
C GLY A 51 19.19 -5.33 4.87
N GLU A 52 18.37 -6.14 4.20
CA GLU A 52 17.50 -5.66 3.14
C GLU A 52 16.35 -4.84 3.73
N GLU A 53 16.11 -3.65 3.19
CA GLU A 53 15.01 -2.79 3.63
C GLU A 53 13.65 -3.43 3.32
N LEU A 54 12.75 -3.46 4.30
CA LEU A 54 11.38 -3.92 4.10
C LEU A 54 10.56 -2.80 3.47
N THR A 55 9.98 -3.07 2.31
CA THR A 55 9.15 -2.11 1.57
C THR A 55 7.88 -2.77 1.09
N PHE A 56 6.79 -2.01 1.06
CA PHE A 56 5.51 -2.41 0.47
C PHE A 56 5.04 -1.37 -0.54
N ASP A 57 4.07 -1.75 -1.37
CA ASP A 57 3.49 -0.83 -2.34
C ASP A 57 2.29 -0.12 -1.71
N TYR A 58 2.38 1.19 -1.51
CA TYR A 58 1.34 1.98 -0.83
C TYR A 58 -0.03 1.91 -1.54
N ASP A 59 -0.07 1.76 -2.87
CA ASP A 59 -1.34 1.63 -3.60
C ASP A 59 -2.03 0.28 -3.36
N THR A 60 -1.41 -0.61 -2.57
CA THR A 60 -2.06 -1.83 -2.07
C THR A 60 -2.90 -1.60 -0.82
N VAL A 61 -2.77 -0.45 -0.15
CA VAL A 61 -3.59 -0.05 1.01
C VAL A 61 -4.38 1.23 0.77
N GLU A 62 -3.84 2.15 -0.03
CA GLU A 62 -4.44 3.44 -0.37
C GLU A 62 -5.36 3.38 -1.58
N THR A 63 -6.48 4.11 -1.53
CA THR A 63 -7.45 4.24 -2.64
C THR A 63 -7.67 5.67 -3.13
N ALA A 64 -7.19 6.65 -2.35
CA ALA A 64 -7.19 8.07 -2.65
C ALA A 64 -6.26 8.76 -1.65
N ASP A 65 -5.05 9.12 -2.08
CA ASP A 65 -4.08 9.78 -1.21
C ASP A 65 -3.48 11.02 -1.89
N THR A 66 -2.78 11.83 -1.12
CA THR A 66 -1.97 12.95 -1.61
C THR A 66 -0.83 12.39 -2.44
N PRO A 67 -0.77 12.70 -3.74
CA PRO A 67 0.25 12.12 -4.61
C PRO A 67 1.65 12.55 -4.20
N PHE A 68 2.63 11.66 -4.32
CA PHE A 68 4.04 11.96 -4.06
C PHE A 68 4.99 11.43 -5.14
N GLU A 69 6.17 12.04 -5.25
CA GLU A 69 7.24 11.60 -6.15
C GLU A 69 7.98 10.38 -5.56
N CYS A 70 7.88 9.24 -6.26
CA CYS A 70 8.55 8.00 -5.90
C CYS A 70 10.00 7.96 -6.34
N ARG A 71 10.89 7.62 -5.41
CA ARG A 71 12.32 7.44 -5.64
C ARG A 71 12.85 6.08 -5.19
N CYS A 72 11.99 5.05 -5.18
CA CYS A 72 12.31 3.71 -4.66
C CYS A 72 13.43 2.96 -5.40
N GLY A 73 13.84 3.39 -6.60
CA GLY A 73 14.91 2.75 -7.35
C GLY A 73 14.54 1.46 -8.10
N ALA A 74 13.29 0.98 -7.99
CA ALA A 74 12.81 -0.17 -8.76
C ALA A 74 12.92 0.07 -10.28
N ARG A 75 13.22 -1.00 -11.03
CA ARG A 75 13.38 -0.95 -12.50
C ARG A 75 12.17 -0.34 -13.19
N GLU A 76 10.97 -0.76 -12.77
CA GLU A 76 9.68 -0.29 -13.29
C GLU A 76 9.01 0.67 -12.29
N CYS A 77 9.77 1.66 -11.78
CA CYS A 77 9.24 2.66 -10.85
C CYS A 77 8.16 3.54 -11.51
N ARG A 78 6.99 3.65 -10.89
CA ARG A 78 5.84 4.44 -11.37
C ARG A 78 6.05 5.96 -11.31
N ARG A 79 7.10 6.43 -10.62
CA ARG A 79 7.46 7.85 -10.42
C ARG A 79 6.47 8.67 -9.59
N ILE A 80 5.17 8.47 -9.74
CA ILE A 80 4.13 9.11 -8.94
C ILE A 80 3.25 8.01 -8.34
N ILE A 81 3.05 8.08 -7.03
CA ILE A 81 2.12 7.22 -6.29
C ILE A 81 0.96 8.11 -5.86
N ASP A 82 -0.27 7.72 -6.20
CA ASP A 82 -1.47 8.54 -6.02
C ASP A 82 -2.69 7.75 -5.52
N GLY A 83 -2.51 6.48 -5.12
CA GLY A 83 -3.60 5.62 -4.66
C GLY A 83 -4.55 5.15 -5.76
N SER A 84 -4.24 5.39 -7.05
CA SER A 84 -5.11 5.03 -8.17
C SER A 84 -4.70 3.76 -8.92
N SER A 85 -3.55 3.15 -8.61
CA SER A 85 -3.04 1.99 -9.37
C SER A 85 -3.98 0.79 -9.34
N TRP A 86 -4.83 0.65 -8.32
CA TRP A 86 -5.86 -0.39 -8.26
C TRP A 86 -6.85 -0.33 -9.44
N LYS A 87 -6.95 0.78 -10.17
CA LYS A 87 -7.76 0.88 -11.39
C LYS A 87 -7.14 0.11 -12.57
N ASN A 88 -5.83 -0.15 -12.54
CA ASN A 88 -5.11 -0.87 -13.58
C ASN A 88 -5.17 -2.40 -13.33
N PRO A 89 -5.73 -3.21 -14.25
CA PRO A 89 -5.80 -4.67 -14.10
C PRO A 89 -4.42 -5.34 -13.94
N ALA A 90 -3.37 -4.84 -14.59
CA ALA A 90 -2.03 -5.40 -14.48
C ALA A 90 -1.46 -5.21 -13.06
N PHE A 91 -1.77 -4.08 -12.42
CA PHE A 91 -1.40 -3.82 -11.02
C PHE A 91 -2.10 -4.79 -10.08
N ARG A 92 -3.42 -5.00 -10.28
CA ARG A 92 -4.20 -5.98 -9.50
C ARG A 92 -3.63 -7.38 -9.60
N GLN A 93 -3.21 -7.78 -10.81
CA GLN A 93 -2.61 -9.08 -11.04
C GLN A 93 -1.24 -9.22 -10.37
N ALA A 94 -0.38 -8.21 -10.50
CA ALA A 94 0.94 -8.18 -9.86
C ALA A 94 0.88 -8.19 -8.32
N HIS A 95 -0.23 -7.73 -7.74
CA HIS A 95 -0.48 -7.69 -6.31
C HIS A 95 -1.59 -8.65 -5.86
N ALA A 96 -1.90 -9.68 -6.66
CA ALA A 96 -2.93 -10.66 -6.32
C ALA A 96 -2.62 -11.32 -4.96
N GLY A 97 -3.60 -11.27 -4.04
CA GLY A 97 -3.44 -11.75 -2.67
C GLY A 97 -2.79 -10.76 -1.70
N TYR A 98 -2.27 -9.62 -2.20
CA TYR A 98 -1.59 -8.59 -1.41
C TYR A 98 -2.27 -7.22 -1.49
N LEU A 99 -3.58 -7.19 -1.73
CA LEU A 99 -4.38 -5.97 -1.69
C LEU A 99 -5.12 -5.93 -0.36
N SER A 100 -5.12 -4.78 0.30
CA SER A 100 -5.90 -4.59 1.51
C SER A 100 -7.40 -4.76 1.20
N TRP A 101 -8.18 -5.27 2.15
CA TRP A 101 -9.65 -5.28 2.08
C TRP A 101 -10.25 -3.95 1.59
N ASN A 102 -9.78 -2.79 2.05
CA ASN A 102 -10.23 -1.48 1.57
C ASN A 102 -10.03 -1.32 0.04
N VAL A 103 -8.85 -1.66 -0.48
CA VAL A 103 -8.58 -1.63 -1.94
C VAL A 103 -9.43 -2.66 -2.69
N GLN A 104 -9.61 -3.85 -2.12
CA GLN A 104 -10.48 -4.87 -2.70
C GLN A 104 -11.94 -4.40 -2.78
N GLU A 105 -12.45 -3.72 -1.76
CA GLU A 105 -13.79 -3.13 -1.76
C GLU A 105 -13.94 -2.03 -2.81
N ALA A 106 -12.93 -1.16 -2.97
CA ALA A 106 -12.93 -0.16 -4.03
C ALA A 106 -13.01 -0.79 -5.43
N ILE A 107 -12.26 -1.86 -5.67
CA ILE A 107 -12.34 -2.66 -6.91
C ILE A 107 -13.77 -3.22 -7.10
N ARG A 108 -14.33 -3.87 -6.08
CA ARG A 108 -15.67 -4.47 -6.14
C ARG A 108 -16.77 -3.43 -6.40
N ARG A 109 -16.68 -2.24 -5.80
CA ARG A 109 -17.63 -1.13 -6.03
C ARG A 109 -17.54 -0.60 -7.46
N ALA A 110 -16.33 -0.38 -7.95
CA ALA A 110 -16.10 0.06 -9.32
C ALA A 110 -16.65 -0.95 -10.35
N GLU A 111 -16.50 -2.25 -10.10
CA GLU A 111 -17.05 -3.31 -10.94
C GLU A 111 -18.58 -3.38 -10.93
N ARG A 112 -19.23 -2.89 -9.86
CA ARG A 112 -20.69 -2.74 -9.77
C ARG A 112 -21.22 -1.41 -10.32
N GLY A 113 -20.34 -0.48 -10.68
CA GLY A 113 -20.74 0.87 -11.11
C GLY A 113 -21.18 1.79 -9.97
N GLU A 114 -20.80 1.48 -8.73
CA GLU A 114 -21.04 2.29 -7.53
C GLU A 114 -19.83 3.22 -7.33
N ASN A 115 -20.05 4.54 -7.38
CA ASN A 115 -19.00 5.56 -7.19
C ASN A 115 -19.01 6.07 -5.76
#